data_AF-A0A1A8T308-F1
#
_entry.id   AF-A0A1A8T308-F1
#
_cell.length_a   1.000
_cell.length_b   1.000
_cell.length_c   1.000
_cell.angle_alpha   90.00
_cell.angle_beta   90.00
_cell.angle_gamma   90.00
#
_symmetry.space_group_name_H-M   'P 1'
#
loop_
_entity.id
_entity.type
_entity.pdbx_description
1 polymer ?
#
loop_
_entity_poly.entity_id
_entity_poly.type
_entity_poly.pdbx_seq_one_letter_code
_entity_poly.pdbx_strand_id
1 'polypeptide(L)'
;MIDQAFNRSSVDALHSSHGSFDKMLKTVFDQIAKGPYLLGEKLYAVDILWGISLKWCRMFGLITTNPVVDAYIERITSRPAFISVEQQDQALKLGQESLVDKR
;
A
#
# COMPACT_ATOMS: atom_id res chain seq x y z
N MET A 1 -9.14 -7.03 2.70
CA MET A 1 -8.66 -5.64 2.92
C MET A 1 -9.80 -4.72 3.34
N ILE A 2 -10.89 -4.67 2.56
CA ILE A 2 -12.09 -3.87 2.92
C ILE A 2 -12.71 -4.34 4.25
N ASP A 3 -12.90 -5.64 4.45
CA ASP A 3 -13.56 -6.13 5.68
C ASP A 3 -12.80 -5.84 6.98
N GLN A 4 -11.45 -5.86 6.92
CA GLN A 4 -10.59 -5.53 8.06
C GLN A 4 -10.52 -4.02 8.32
N ALA A 5 -10.56 -3.20 7.26
CA ALA A 5 -10.66 -1.74 7.38
C ALA A 5 -11.97 -1.28 8.05
N PHE A 6 -13.03 -2.09 7.97
CA PHE A 6 -14.33 -1.82 8.60
C PHE A 6 -14.58 -2.65 9.88
N ASN A 7 -13.54 -3.30 10.43
CA ASN A 7 -13.62 -4.07 11.67
C ASN A 7 -14.75 -5.11 11.68
N ARG A 8 -15.04 -5.72 10.52
CA ARG A 8 -16.03 -6.80 10.40
C ARG A 8 -15.41 -8.09 10.90
N SER A 9 -16.18 -8.91 11.62
CA SER A 9 -15.73 -10.22 12.09
C SER A 9 -15.23 -11.05 10.92
N SER A 10 -14.00 -11.55 11.01
CA SER A 10 -13.42 -12.41 9.98
C SER A 10 -14.22 -13.70 9.91
N VAL A 11 -14.81 -14.00 8.76
CA VAL A 11 -15.41 -15.31 8.51
C VAL A 11 -14.28 -16.35 8.50
N ASP A 12 -14.55 -17.56 9.02
CA ASP A 12 -13.62 -18.69 9.03
C ASP A 12 -12.76 -18.77 7.76
N ALA A 13 -11.51 -19.20 7.87
CA ALA A 13 -10.57 -19.24 6.75
C ALA A 13 -11.07 -20.04 5.53
N LEU A 14 -12.05 -20.93 5.73
CA LEU A 14 -12.75 -21.68 4.68
C LEU A 14 -13.78 -20.84 3.90
N HIS A 15 -14.28 -19.76 4.50
CA HIS A 15 -15.32 -18.86 3.98
C HIS A 15 -14.80 -17.46 3.63
N SER A 16 -13.59 -17.10 4.07
CA SER A 16 -12.86 -15.94 3.56
C SER A 16 -12.15 -16.30 2.26
N SER A 17 -12.74 -15.93 1.12
CA SER A 17 -12.18 -16.15 -0.24
C SER A 17 -10.77 -15.57 -0.44
N HIS A 18 -10.31 -14.69 0.45
CA HIS A 18 -9.01 -14.01 0.38
C HIS A 18 -7.89 -14.63 1.22
N GLY A 19 -8.14 -15.68 2.01
CA GLY A 19 -7.14 -16.24 2.93
C GLY A 19 -6.78 -15.30 4.09
N SER A 20 -6.18 -15.84 5.16
CA SER A 20 -5.80 -15.04 6.33
C SER A 20 -4.83 -13.90 5.93
N PHE A 21 -5.27 -12.66 6.14
CA PHE A 21 -4.53 -11.43 5.81
C PHE A 21 -3.11 -11.43 6.41
N ASP A 22 -2.96 -11.92 7.64
CA ASP A 22 -1.68 -12.01 8.33
C ASP A 22 -0.72 -12.98 7.63
N LYS A 23 -1.21 -14.12 7.12
CA LYS A 23 -0.38 -15.07 6.36
C LYS A 23 0.09 -14.47 5.04
N MET A 24 -0.78 -13.72 4.37
CA MET A 24 -0.43 -13.01 3.15
C MET A 24 0.65 -11.96 3.43
N LEU A 25 0.45 -11.11 4.44
CA LEU A 25 1.43 -10.08 4.82
C LEU A 25 2.78 -10.69 5.19
N LYS A 26 2.76 -11.77 5.99
CA LYS A 26 4.00 -12.48 6.34
C LYS A 26 4.75 -12.96 5.10
N THR A 27 4.04 -13.56 4.14
CA THR A 27 4.65 -14.06 2.90
C THR A 27 5.28 -12.94 2.09
N VAL A 28 4.60 -11.80 1.98
CA VAL A 28 5.10 -10.63 1.26
C VAL A 28 6.32 -10.04 1.98
N PHE A 29 6.29 -9.91 3.30
CA PHE A 29 7.40 -9.36 4.08
C PHE A 29 8.63 -10.27 4.03
N ASP A 30 8.43 -11.58 4.17
CA ASP A 30 9.49 -12.59 4.00
C ASP A 30 10.13 -12.49 2.60
N GLN A 31 9.36 -12.16 1.57
CA GLN A 31 9.88 -11.98 0.22
C GLN A 31 10.62 -10.65 0.05
N ILE A 32 10.09 -9.54 0.58
CA ILE A 32 10.77 -8.23 0.56
C ILE A 32 12.10 -8.30 1.30
N ALA A 33 12.21 -9.10 2.36
CA ALA A 33 13.45 -9.27 3.11
C ALA A 33 14.60 -9.90 2.30
N LYS A 34 14.32 -10.52 1.15
CA LYS A 34 15.35 -11.20 0.33
C LYS A 34 16.12 -10.25 -0.59
N GLY A 35 15.64 -9.03 -0.83
CA GLY A 35 16.28 -8.13 -1.78
C GLY A 35 15.62 -6.75 -1.88
N PRO A 36 16.14 -5.85 -2.72
CA PRO A 36 15.62 -4.49 -2.84
C PRO A 36 14.23 -4.43 -3.52
N TYR A 37 13.88 -5.43 -4.33
CA TYR A 37 12.57 -5.58 -4.97
C TYR A 37 12.09 -7.03 -4.83
N LEU A 38 10.79 -7.27 -5.03
CA LEU A 38 10.17 -8.59 -4.85
C LEU A 38 10.80 -9.67 -5.73
N LEU A 39 11.29 -9.30 -6.92
CA LEU A 39 11.96 -10.19 -7.87
C LEU A 39 13.49 -10.04 -7.88
N GLY A 40 14.08 -9.47 -6.83
CA GLY A 40 15.53 -9.29 -6.68
C GLY A 40 15.96 -7.86 -6.95
N GLU A 41 16.85 -7.64 -7.93
CA GLU A 41 17.55 -6.36 -8.11
C GLU A 41 16.82 -5.34 -9.00
N LYS A 42 15.79 -5.77 -9.74
CA LYS A 42 15.09 -4.93 -10.71
C LYS A 42 13.67 -4.63 -10.26
N LEU A 43 13.24 -3.42 -10.53
CA LEU A 43 11.87 -2.95 -10.33
C LEU A 43 10.94 -3.53 -11.40
N TYR A 44 9.82 -4.10 -10.97
CA TYR A 44 8.75 -4.59 -11.84
C TYR A 44 7.38 -4.04 -11.42
N ALA A 45 6.35 -4.33 -12.22
CA ALA A 45 4.97 -3.90 -11.93
C ALA A 45 4.47 -4.41 -10.56
N VAL A 46 4.93 -5.59 -10.13
CA VAL A 46 4.59 -6.15 -8.82
C VAL A 46 5.08 -5.25 -7.68
N ASP A 47 6.20 -4.56 -7.86
CA ASP A 47 6.74 -3.66 -6.85
C ASP A 47 5.94 -2.39 -6.72
N ILE A 48 5.41 -1.89 -7.84
CA ILE A 48 4.53 -0.72 -7.86
C ILE A 48 3.22 -1.04 -7.14
N LEU A 49 2.63 -2.20 -7.47
CA LEU A 49 1.41 -2.68 -6.82
C LEU A 49 1.62 -2.77 -5.30
N TRP A 50 2.63 -3.52 -4.85
CA TRP A 50 2.85 -3.75 -3.43
C TRP A 50 3.38 -2.52 -2.69
N GLY A 51 4.23 -1.70 -3.31
CA GLY A 51 4.72 -0.46 -2.68
C GLY A 51 3.58 0.51 -2.36
N ILE A 52 2.63 0.67 -3.29
CA ILE A 52 1.44 1.50 -3.07
C ILE A 52 0.52 0.84 -2.04
N SER A 53 0.20 -0.45 -2.17
CA SER A 53 -0.66 -1.15 -1.22
C SER A 53 -0.12 -1.06 0.22
N LEU A 54 1.19 -1.28 0.43
CA LEU A 54 1.80 -1.23 1.74
C LEU A 54 1.88 0.19 2.32
N LYS A 55 2.09 1.22 1.47
CA LYS A 55 1.96 2.63 1.87
C LYS A 55 0.58 2.90 2.45
N TRP A 56 -0.49 2.45 1.77
CA TRP A 56 -1.87 2.62 2.24
C TRP A 56 -2.16 1.79 3.50
N CYS A 57 -1.70 0.54 3.57
CA CYS A 57 -1.83 -0.27 4.78
C CYS A 57 -1.19 0.42 5.99
N ARG A 58 -0.02 1.03 5.83
CA ARG A 58 0.64 1.81 6.88
C ARG A 58 -0.15 3.06 7.25
N MET A 59 -0.65 3.81 6.26
CA MET A 59 -1.45 5.02 6.47
C MET A 59 -2.73 4.73 7.27
N PHE A 60 -3.36 3.58 7.05
CA PHE A 60 -4.55 3.15 7.78
C PHE A 60 -4.24 2.38 9.08
N GLY A 61 -2.97 2.23 9.47
CA GLY A 61 -2.58 1.51 10.68
C GLY A 61 -2.82 0.00 10.63
N LEU A 62 -2.97 -0.58 9.43
CA LEU A 62 -3.17 -2.03 9.24
C LEU A 62 -1.87 -2.84 9.40
N ILE A 63 -0.71 -2.19 9.28
CA ILE A 63 0.61 -2.79 9.50
C ILE A 63 1.45 -1.89 10.41
N THR A 64 2.23 -2.51 11.29
CA THR A 64 3.16 -1.82 12.17
C THR A 64 4.43 -1.38 11.43
N THR A 65 5.21 -0.51 12.04
CA THR A 65 6.49 -0.06 11.48
C THR A 65 7.48 -1.21 11.38
N ASN A 66 8.15 -1.32 10.23
CA ASN A 66 9.16 -2.33 9.97
C ASN A 66 10.23 -1.75 9.03
N PRO A 67 11.50 -1.60 9.47
CA PRO A 67 12.53 -0.94 8.67
C PRO A 67 12.73 -1.50 7.26
N VAL A 68 12.57 -2.81 7.08
CA VAL A 68 12.74 -3.48 5.77
C VAL A 68 11.60 -3.11 4.83
N VAL A 69 10.37 -3.14 5.33
CA VAL A 69 9.17 -2.79 4.57
C VAL A 69 9.14 -1.29 4.30
N ASP A 70 9.60 -0.48 5.25
CA ASP A 70 9.63 0.98 5.17
C ASP A 70 10.60 1.44 4.08
N ALA A 71 11.81 0.88 4.07
CA ALA A 71 12.79 1.13 3.02
C ALA A 71 12.28 0.69 1.64
N TYR A 72 11.51 -0.41 1.58
CA TYR A 72 10.87 -0.85 0.35
C TYR A 72 9.79 0.13 -0.12
N ILE A 73 8.88 0.56 0.77
CA ILE A 73 7.85 1.56 0.46
C ILE A 73 8.52 2.85 -0.04
N GLU A 74 9.52 3.35 0.70
CA GLU A 74 10.24 4.58 0.37
C GLU A 74 10.87 4.51 -1.02
N ARG A 75 11.50 3.39 -1.39
CA ARG A 75 12.10 3.18 -2.71
C ARG A 75 11.07 3.28 -3.84
N ILE A 76 9.82 2.88 -3.60
CA ILE A 76 8.75 2.96 -4.59
C ILE A 76 8.15 4.38 -4.64
N THR A 77 7.96 5.01 -3.49
CA THR A 77 7.32 6.33 -3.40
C THR A 77 8.26 7.49 -3.72
N SER A 78 9.58 7.31 -3.63
CA SER A 78 10.56 8.34 -4.01
C SER A 78 10.74 8.51 -5.52
N ARG A 79 10.09 7.65 -6.33
CA ARG A 79 10.19 7.68 -7.79
C ARG A 79 9.52 8.94 -8.36
N PRO A 80 10.12 9.61 -9.37
CA PRO A 80 9.54 10.81 -9.97
C PRO A 80 8.10 10.63 -10.49
N ALA A 81 7.79 9.44 -11.03
CA ALA A 81 6.45 9.12 -11.51
C ALA A 81 5.41 9.12 -10.37
N PHE A 82 5.78 8.59 -9.19
CA PHE A 82 4.89 8.57 -8.04
C PHE A 82 4.65 9.98 -7.51
N ILE A 83 5.74 10.76 -7.35
CA ILE A 83 5.68 12.15 -6.90
C ILE A 83 4.82 13.00 -7.84
N SER A 84 4.97 12.84 -9.15
CA SER A 84 4.18 13.58 -10.14
C SER A 84 2.69 13.27 -10.03
N VAL A 85 2.30 12.01 -9.82
CA VAL A 85 0.91 11.63 -9.62
C VAL A 85 0.37 12.20 -8.31
N GLU A 86 1.12 12.15 -7.21
CA GLU A 86 0.68 12.75 -5.94
C GLU A 86 0.47 14.27 -6.06
N GLN A 87 1.33 14.97 -6.80
CA GLN A 87 1.15 16.40 -7.05
C GLN A 87 -0.12 16.70 -7.86
N GLN A 88 -0.43 15.86 -8.86
CA GLN A 88 -1.66 15.99 -9.64
C GLN A 88 -2.89 15.71 -8.78
N ASP A 89 -2.85 14.67 -7.95
CA ASP A 89 -3.94 14.33 -7.01
C ASP A 89 -4.19 15.49 -6.01
N GLN A 90 -3.13 16.11 -5.49
CA GLN A 90 -3.23 17.28 -4.62
C GLN A 90 -3.83 18.50 -5.35
N ALA A 91 -3.41 18.75 -6.59
CA ALA A 91 -3.95 19.84 -7.39
C ALA A 91 -5.45 19.65 -7.68
N LEU A 92 -5.86 18.41 -7.99
CA LEU A 92 -7.27 18.06 -8.20
C LEU A 92 -8.10 18.25 -6.93
N LYS A 93 -7.58 17.82 -5.78
CA LYS A 93 -8.25 18.01 -4.48
C LYS A 93 -8.50 19.49 -4.18
N LEU A 94 -7.50 20.35 -4.33
CA LEU A 94 -7.63 21.80 -4.13
C LEU A 94 -8.63 22.43 -5.10
N GLY A 95 -8.62 21.99 -6.37
CA GLY A 95 -9.60 22.41 -7.37
C GLY A 95 -11.03 22.07 -6.95
N GLN A 96 -11.26 20.86 -6.45
CA GLN A 96 -12.57 20.42 -5.96
C GLN A 96 -13.06 21.21 -4.75
N GLU A 97 -12.19 21.46 -3.76
CA GLU A 97 -12.53 22.26 -2.58
C GLU A 97 -12.95 23.68 -2.98
N SER A 98 -12.24 24.30 -3.93
CA SER A 98 -12.57 25.65 -4.44
C SER A 98 -13.91 25.74 -5.21
N LEU A 99 -14.41 24.61 -5.72
CA LEU A 99 -15.70 24.54 -6.42
C LEU A 99 -16.86 24.33 -5.44
N VAL A 100 -16.61 23.72 -4.28
CA VAL A 100 -17.60 23.55 -3.22
C VAL A 100 -17.83 24.87 -2.48
N ASP A 101 -16.78 25.63 -2.20
CA ASP A 101 -16.88 26.94 -1.52
C ASP A 101 -17.56 28.05 -2.36
N LYS A 102 -17.76 27.82 -3.66
CA LYS A 102 -18.44 28.76 -4.57
C LYS A 102 -19.94 28.47 -4.79
N ARG A 103 -20.50 27.45 -4.14
CA ARG A 103 -21.94 27.12 -4.20
C ARG A 103 -22.65 27.51 -2.92
#